data_AF-A0A937K5X2-F1
#
_entry.id   AF-A0A937K5X2-F1
#
_cell.length_a   1.000
_cell.length_b   1.000
_cell.length_c   1.000
_cell.angle_alpha   90.00
_cell.angle_beta   90.00
_cell.angle_gamma   90.00
#
_symmetry.space_group_name_H-M   'P 1'
#
loop_
_entity.id
_entity.type
_entity.pdbx_description
1 polymer ?
#
loop_
_entity_poly.entity_id
_entity_poly.type
_entity_poly.pdbx_seq_one_letter_code
_entity_poly.pdbx_strand_id
1 'polypeptide(L)'
;MIGKLMKYLNDLFWIEKFKGKNKFFLFYARVAMNGYLVFVIVSLIASMVTLNLDLFFESIFVMIFFPIIYHIIMGIHRRLHGL
;
A
#
# COMPACT_ATOMS: atom_id res chain seq x y z
N MET A 1 2.79 -14.35 13.71
CA MET A 1 2.67 -12.88 13.51
C MET A 1 2.72 -12.49 12.03
N ILE A 2 3.73 -12.92 11.28
CA ILE A 2 3.90 -12.58 9.85
C ILE A 2 2.67 -12.90 8.99
N GLY A 3 2.03 -14.07 9.19
CA GLY A 3 0.84 -14.44 8.42
C GLY A 3 -0.37 -13.51 8.62
N LYS A 4 -0.55 -12.91 9.80
CA LYS A 4 -1.63 -11.94 10.04
C LYS A 4 -1.35 -10.62 9.32
N LEU A 5 -0.11 -10.13 9.39
CA LEU A 5 0.33 -8.92 8.68
C LEU A 5 0.14 -9.08 7.16
N MET A 6 0.58 -10.20 6.61
CA MET A 6 0.44 -10.49 5.18
C MET A 6 -1.04 -10.51 4.75
N LYS A 7 -1.93 -11.06 5.59
CA LYS A 7 -3.37 -11.03 5.35
C LYS A 7 -3.92 -9.61 5.33
N TYR A 8 -3.57 -8.79 6.33
CA TYR A 8 -3.98 -7.39 6.36
C TYR A 8 -3.51 -6.60 5.14
N LEU A 9 -2.27 -6.81 4.70
CA LEU A 9 -1.75 -6.14 3.50
C LEU A 9 -2.46 -6.61 2.22
N ASN A 10 -2.72 -7.91 2.10
CA ASN A 10 -3.51 -8.43 0.97
C ASN A 10 -4.92 -7.83 0.93
N ASP A 11 -5.56 -7.68 2.09
CA ASP A 11 -6.88 -7.06 2.22
C ASP A 11 -6.82 -5.56 1.90
N LEU A 12 -5.82 -4.85 2.44
CA LEU A 12 -5.56 -3.43 2.20
C LEU A 12 -5.34 -3.13 0.71
N PHE A 13 -4.60 -3.98 0.01
CA PHE A 13 -4.34 -3.76 -1.42
C PHE A 13 -5.35 -4.49 -2.33
N TRP A 14 -6.44 -5.03 -1.79
CA TRP A 14 -7.47 -5.78 -2.54
C TRP A 14 -6.90 -6.92 -3.41
N ILE A 15 -5.78 -7.52 -3.00
CA ILE A 15 -5.09 -8.56 -3.77
C ILE A 15 -6.02 -9.75 -4.03
N GLU A 16 -6.80 -10.14 -3.02
CA GLU A 16 -7.77 -11.24 -3.17
C GLU A 16 -8.91 -10.90 -4.15
N LYS A 17 -9.33 -9.63 -4.24
CA LYS A 17 -10.41 -9.22 -5.17
C LYS A 17 -9.99 -9.30 -6.64
N PHE A 18 -8.70 -9.15 -6.92
CA PHE A 18 -8.16 -9.21 -8.28
C PHE A 18 -7.67 -10.62 -8.66
N LYS A 19 -7.45 -11.48 -7.68
CA LYS A 19 -6.99 -12.86 -7.89
C LYS A 19 -8.00 -13.62 -8.76
N GLY A 20 -7.57 -14.05 -9.94
CA GLY A 20 -8.40 -14.78 -10.91
C GLY A 20 -9.29 -13.94 -11.81
N LYS A 21 -9.47 -12.63 -11.53
CA LYS A 21 -10.26 -11.72 -12.39
C LYS A 21 -9.42 -10.99 -13.41
N ASN A 22 -8.29 -10.41 -13.00
CA ASN A 22 -7.43 -9.64 -13.89
C ASN A 22 -5.97 -9.67 -13.43
N LYS A 23 -5.09 -10.21 -14.28
CA LYS A 23 -3.65 -10.35 -14.01
C LYS A 23 -2.94 -9.01 -13.85
N PHE A 24 -3.36 -7.99 -14.59
CA PHE A 24 -2.76 -6.65 -14.54
C PHE A 24 -3.07 -5.95 -13.21
N PHE A 25 -4.33 -5.97 -12.77
CA PHE A 25 -4.71 -5.40 -11.47
C PHE A 25 -4.07 -6.14 -10.31
N LEU A 26 -3.94 -7.47 -10.40
CA LEU A 26 -3.23 -8.26 -9.40
C LEU A 26 -1.74 -7.90 -9.33
N PHE A 27 -1.10 -7.68 -10.47
CA PHE A 27 0.29 -7.24 -10.54
C PHE A 27 0.45 -5.85 -9.90
N TYR A 28 -0.38 -4.89 -10.30
CA TYR A 28 -0.35 -3.53 -9.76
C TYR A 28 -0.58 -3.51 -8.25
N ALA A 29 -1.56 -4.28 -7.76
CA ALA A 29 -1.84 -4.41 -6.33
C ALA A 29 -0.63 -4.96 -5.54
N ARG A 30 0.09 -5.95 -6.08
CA ARG A 30 1.31 -6.49 -5.47
C ARG A 30 2.45 -5.48 -5.48
N VAL A 31 2.64 -4.76 -6.57
CA VAL A 31 3.67 -3.71 -6.68
C VAL A 31 3.38 -2.59 -5.67
N ALA A 32 2.13 -2.13 -5.58
CA ALA A 32 1.72 -1.12 -4.61
C ALA A 32 1.92 -1.58 -3.16
N MET A 33 1.57 -2.83 -2.85
CA MET A 33 1.78 -3.41 -1.51
C MET A 33 3.26 -3.49 -1.13
N ASN A 34 4.11 -4.01 -2.03
CA ASN A 34 5.53 -4.13 -1.77
C ASN A 34 6.21 -2.75 -1.71
N GLY A 35 5.84 -1.83 -2.60
CA GLY A 35 6.32 -0.45 -2.58
C GLY A 35 5.95 0.27 -1.29
N TYR A 36 4.71 0.08 -0.81
CA TYR A 36 4.27 0.59 0.48
C TYR A 36 5.12 0.07 1.63
N LEU A 37 5.35 -1.25 1.71
CA LEU A 37 6.21 -1.84 2.74
C LEU A 37 7.63 -1.27 2.73
N VAL A 38 8.24 -1.20 1.54
CA VAL A 38 9.59 -0.66 1.38
C VAL A 38 9.63 0.81 1.82
N PHE A 39 8.65 1.61 1.39
CA PHE A 39 8.55 3.02 1.79
C PHE A 39 8.46 3.17 3.30
N VAL A 40 7.56 2.41 3.96
CA VAL A 40 7.41 2.43 5.42
C VAL A 40 8.73 2.13 6.14
N ILE A 41 9.45 1.10 5.71
CA ILE A 41 10.73 0.70 6.32
C ILE A 41 11.79 1.79 6.11
N VAL A 42 11.92 2.30 4.88
CA VAL A 42 12.92 3.33 4.55
C VAL A 42 12.63 4.63 5.31
N SER A 43 11.37 5.06 5.37
CA SER A 43 10.92 6.23 6.11
C SER A 43 11.22 6.13 7.61
N LEU A 44 10.94 4.97 8.21
CA LEU A 44 11.26 4.74 9.63
C LEU A 44 12.78 4.82 9.86
N ILE A 45 13.58 4.14 9.04
CA ILE A 45 15.05 4.19 9.15
C ILE A 45 15.55 5.63 9.00
N ALA A 46 15.07 6.37 8.00
CA ALA A 46 15.45 7.76 7.77
C ALA A 46 15.11 8.67 8.96
N SER A 47 13.92 8.51 9.55
CA SER A 47 13.51 9.27 10.73
C SER A 47 14.38 8.98 11.96
N MET A 48 14.80 7.72 12.14
CA MET A 48 15.69 7.33 13.25
C MET A 48 17.11 7.87 13.06
N VAL A 49 17.63 7.86 11.83
CA VAL A 49 18.99 8.36 11.52
C VAL A 49 19.06 9.88 11.64
N THR A 50 18.03 10.59 11.20
CA THR A 50 18.00 12.06 11.19
C THR A 50 17.52 12.67 12.51
N LEU A 51 16.94 11.87 13.41
CA LEU A 51 16.28 12.31 14.65
C LEU A 51 15.30 13.46 14.43
N ASN A 52 14.69 13.49 13.23
CA ASN A 52 13.81 14.57 12.81
C ASN A 52 12.35 14.15 12.99
N LEU A 53 11.65 14.82 13.90
CA LEU A 53 10.25 14.57 14.21
C LEU A 53 9.31 14.99 13.07
N ASP A 54 9.66 16.02 12.29
CA ASP A 54 8.84 16.47 11.16
C ASP A 54 8.80 15.40 10.06
N LEU A 55 9.96 14.81 9.74
CA LEU A 55 10.05 13.67 8.82
C LEU A 55 9.29 12.45 9.31
N PHE A 56 9.25 12.23 10.63
CA PHE A 56 8.46 11.16 11.23
C PHE A 56 6.96 11.39 11.05
N PHE A 57 6.45 12.61 11.33
CA PHE A 57 5.05 12.95 11.13
C PHE A 57 4.63 12.89 9.66
N GLU A 58 5.47 13.40 8.75
CA GLU A 58 5.22 13.31 7.31
C GLU A 58 5.17 11.85 6.84
N SER A 59 6.06 11.00 7.35
CA SER A 59 6.07 9.57 7.04
C SER A 59 4.81 8.86 7.52
N ILE A 60 4.33 9.17 8.73
CA ILE A 60 3.06 8.63 9.25
C ILE A 60 1.89 9.10 8.37
N PHE A 61 1.87 10.38 8.00
CA PHE A 61 0.83 10.95 7.15
C PHE A 61 0.78 10.20 5.82
N VAL A 62 1.91 10.05 5.12
CA VAL A 62 1.98 9.32 3.85
C VAL A 62 1.58 7.84 4.05
N MET A 63 2.00 7.21 5.15
CA MET A 63 1.64 5.82 5.47
C MET A 63 0.12 5.62 5.59
N ILE A 64 -0.63 6.61 6.10
CA ILE A 64 -2.09 6.54 6.21
C ILE A 64 -2.77 6.90 4.87
N PHE A 65 -2.31 7.96 4.21
CA PHE A 65 -2.98 8.47 3.01
C PHE A 65 -2.72 7.65 1.76
N PHE A 66 -1.54 7.04 1.63
CA PHE A 66 -1.19 6.21 0.47
C PHE A 66 -2.19 5.07 0.21
N PRO A 67 -2.55 4.20 1.18
CA PRO A 67 -3.55 3.15 0.94
C PRO A 67 -4.94 3.70 0.61
N ILE A 68 -5.32 4.86 1.18
CA ILE A 68 -6.60 5.52 0.86
C ILE A 68 -6.61 5.96 -0.60
N ILE A 69 -5.57 6.67 -1.05
CA ILE A 69 -5.43 7.12 -2.44
C ILE A 69 -5.40 5.92 -3.39
N TYR A 70 -4.65 4.87 -3.04
CA TYR A 70 -4.62 3.62 -3.80
C TYR A 70 -6.04 3.04 -3.99
N HIS A 71 -6.85 2.97 -2.92
CA HIS A 71 -8.23 2.48 -2.99
C HIS A 71 -9.11 3.33 -3.91
N ILE A 72 -8.95 4.65 -3.89
CA ILE A 72 -9.70 5.56 -4.75
C ILE A 72 -9.32 5.31 -6.22
N ILE A 73 -8.02 5.31 -6.54
CA ILE A 73 -7.53 5.10 -7.90
C ILE A 73 -7.97 3.74 -8.42
N MET A 74 -7.75 2.67 -7.66
CA MET A 74 -8.14 1.32 -8.05
C MET A 74 -9.66 1.16 -8.13
N GLY A 75 -10.43 1.83 -7.27
CA GLY A 75 -11.88 1.86 -7.33
C GLY A 75 -12.39 2.50 -8.62
N ILE A 76 -11.79 3.61 -9.05
CA ILE A 76 -12.09 4.28 -10.32
C ILE A 76 -11.69 3.38 -11.49
N HIS A 77 -10.47 2.86 -11.50
CA HIS A 77 -9.98 1.98 -12.57
C HIS A 77 -10.87 0.74 -12.72
N ARG A 78 -11.31 0.16 -11.59
CA ARG A 78 -12.22 -0.99 -11.60
C ARG A 78 -13.56 -0.64 -12.26
N ARG A 79 -14.15 0.52 -11.95
CA ARG A 79 -15.39 1.01 -12.59
C ARG A 79 -15.21 1.26 -14.09
N LEU A 80 -14.09 1.84 -14.51
CA LEU A 80 -13.80 2.12 -15.92
C LEU A 80 -13.63 0.83 -16.75
N HIS A 81 -13.03 -0.21 -16.17
CA HIS A 81 -12.83 -1.51 -16.82
C HIS A 81 -14.00 -2.49 -16.61
N GLY A 82 -15.11 -2.07 -15.99
CA GLY A 82 -16.29 -2.90 -15.79
C GLY A 82 -16.09 -4.11 -14.84
N LEU A 83 -15.18 -4.00 -13.86
CA LEU A 83 -14.80 -5.07 -12.93
C LEU A 83 -15.46 -5.02 -11.53
#